data_AF-A0A6J2WHW9-F1
#
_entry.id   AF-A0A6J2WHW9-F1
#
_cell.length_a   1.000
_cell.length_b   1.000
_cell.length_c   1.000
_cell.angle_alpha   90.00
_cell.angle_beta   90.00
_cell.angle_gamma   90.00
#
_symmetry.space_group_name_H-M   'P 1'
#
loop_
_entity.id
_entity.type
_entity.pdbx_description
1 polymer ?
#
loop_
_entity_poly.entity_id
_entity_poly.type
_entity_poly.pdbx_seq_one_letter_code
_entity_poly.pdbx_strand_id
1 'polypeptide(L)'
;MTGYTADEKLRVEQLTKLRRQWLKDQELSPREPVVEHKPQGRIAKFWTGFLEPKSLWRLYVSKAYNAGVFAVTRVLIPAWIVHYYMKYHVAKMPFGIVELKPRLFPGDTVLETGEVVPDFPETEGHSHH
;
A
#
# COMPACT_ATOMS: atom_id res chain seq x y z
N MET A 1 24.80 -2.30 -62.53
CA MET A 1 23.86 -1.97 -61.43
C MET A 1 23.19 -0.66 -61.80
N THR A 2 21.99 -0.72 -62.36
CA THR A 2 21.23 0.46 -62.79
C THR A 2 20.79 1.21 -61.55
N GLY A 3 21.44 2.33 -61.28
CA GLY A 3 21.05 3.25 -60.21
C GLY A 3 19.74 3.97 -60.54
N TYR A 4 19.29 4.81 -59.61
CA TYR A 4 18.08 5.61 -59.78
C TYR A 4 18.08 6.43 -61.07
N THR A 5 16.95 6.44 -61.75
CA THR A 5 16.68 7.34 -62.87
C THR A 5 16.62 8.80 -62.39
N ALA A 6 16.76 9.76 -63.30
CA ALA A 6 16.76 11.18 -62.93
C ALA A 6 15.47 11.59 -62.20
N ASP A 7 14.32 11.07 -62.64
CA ASP A 7 13.01 11.34 -62.04
C ASP A 7 12.87 10.72 -60.65
N GLU A 8 13.40 9.52 -60.45
CA GLU A 8 13.42 8.86 -59.13
C GLU A 8 14.28 9.64 -58.12
N LYS A 9 15.44 10.14 -58.55
CA LYS A 9 16.29 11.00 -57.71
C LYS A 9 15.58 12.29 -57.33
N LEU A 10 14.98 12.96 -58.31
CA LEU A 10 14.21 14.19 -58.08
C LEU A 10 13.04 13.95 -57.11
N ARG A 11 12.34 12.82 -57.26
CA ARG A 11 11.25 12.42 -56.35
C ARG A 11 11.74 12.16 -54.93
N VAL A 12 12.86 11.46 -54.76
CA VAL A 12 13.44 11.17 -53.44
C VAL A 12 13.88 12.47 -52.75
N GLU A 13 14.49 13.40 -53.48
CA GLU A 13 14.87 14.71 -52.93
C GLU A 13 13.66 15.52 -52.48
N GLN A 14 12.60 15.56 -53.30
CA GLN A 14 11.34 16.22 -52.97
C GLN A 14 10.69 15.64 -51.70
N LEU A 15 10.58 14.30 -51.63
CA LEU A 15 10.03 13.62 -50.45
C LEU A 15 10.90 13.82 -49.22
N THR A 16 12.22 13.83 -49.37
CA THR A 16 13.16 14.09 -48.28
C THR A 16 12.99 15.49 -47.72
N LYS A 17 12.80 16.50 -48.58
CA LYS A 17 12.56 17.89 -48.17
C LYS A 17 11.24 18.02 -47.40
N LEU A 18 10.16 17.44 -47.92
CA LEU A 18 8.85 17.41 -47.26
C LEU A 18 8.93 16.69 -45.91
N ARG A 19 9.65 15.56 -45.85
CA ARG A 19 9.85 14.80 -44.61
C ARG A 19 10.59 15.61 -43.55
N ARG A 20 11.63 16.36 -43.92
CA ARG A 20 12.38 17.22 -43.00
C ARG A 20 11.52 18.36 -42.46
N GLN A 21 10.67 18.97 -43.30
CA GLN A 21 9.71 20.00 -42.85
C GLN A 21 8.67 19.40 -41.90
N TRP A 22 8.07 18.27 -42.27
CA TRP A 22 7.11 17.58 -41.41
C TRP A 22 7.70 17.22 -40.05
N LEU A 23 8.94 16.70 -40.01
CA LEU A 23 9.62 16.36 -38.76
C LEU A 23 9.88 17.61 -37.89
N LYS A 24 10.18 18.74 -38.52
CA LYS A 24 10.33 20.02 -37.82
C LYS A 24 9.01 20.53 -37.26
N ASP A 25 7.91 20.33 -37.99
CA ASP A 25 6.56 20.70 -37.55
C ASP A 25 6.04 19.81 -36.40
N GLN A 26 6.67 18.66 -36.14
CA GLN A 26 6.40 17.82 -34.96
C GLN A 26 7.14 18.31 -33.70
N GLU A 27 8.04 19.28 -33.79
CA GLU A 27 8.66 19.88 -32.61
C GLU A 27 7.62 20.74 -31.88
N LEU A 28 7.16 20.28 -30.72
CA LEU A 28 6.22 21.06 -29.91
C LEU A 28 6.94 22.25 -29.25
N SER A 29 6.25 23.39 -29.26
CA SER A 29 6.68 24.53 -28.46
C SER A 29 6.45 24.27 -26.97
N PRO A 30 7.22 24.90 -26.06
CA PRO A 30 7.03 24.73 -24.62
C PRO A 30 5.65 25.17 -24.08
N ARG A 31 4.82 25.81 -24.91
CA ARG A 31 3.50 26.32 -24.53
C ARG A 31 2.43 25.37 -25.04
N GLU A 32 2.19 24.32 -24.29
CA GLU A 32 1.05 23.44 -24.51
C GLU A 32 -0.18 24.00 -23.77
N PRO A 33 -1.40 23.83 -24.31
CA PRO A 33 -2.61 24.13 -23.57
C PRO A 33 -2.69 23.15 -22.38
N VAL A 34 -2.35 23.64 -21.19
CA VAL A 34 -2.44 22.88 -19.95
C VAL A 34 -3.87 22.96 -19.43
N VAL A 35 -4.46 21.80 -19.13
CA VAL A 35 -5.75 21.74 -18.43
C VAL A 35 -5.59 22.39 -17.05
N GLU A 36 -6.44 23.36 -16.73
CA GLU A 36 -6.39 24.01 -15.42
C GLU A 36 -6.49 22.99 -14.28
N HIS A 37 -5.60 23.12 -13.31
CA HIS A 37 -5.62 22.23 -12.15
C HIS A 37 -6.88 22.48 -11.32
N LYS A 38 -7.59 21.39 -10.97
CA LYS A 38 -8.70 21.45 -10.02
C LYS A 38 -8.21 22.11 -8.72
N PRO A 39 -8.95 23.10 -8.17
CA PRO A 39 -8.52 23.78 -6.96
C PRO A 39 -8.33 22.78 -5.84
N GLN A 40 -7.17 22.85 -5.18
CA GLN A 40 -6.85 22.01 -4.04
C GLN A 40 -7.85 22.22 -2.90
N GLY A 41 -8.18 21.15 -2.19
CA GLY A 41 -9.01 21.23 -0.97
C GLY A 41 -8.33 22.01 0.15
N ARG A 42 -9.10 22.49 1.14
CA ARG A 42 -8.57 23.34 2.23
C ARG A 42 -7.38 22.71 2.97
N ILE A 43 -7.45 21.43 3.27
CA ILE A 43 -6.37 20.68 3.95
C ILE A 43 -5.13 20.56 3.04
N ALA A 44 -5.34 20.27 1.75
CA ALA A 44 -4.25 20.19 0.79
C ALA A 44 -3.54 21.55 0.65
N LYS A 45 -4.30 22.64 0.52
CA LYS A 45 -3.76 24.01 0.48
C LYS A 45 -2.95 24.37 1.74
N PHE A 46 -3.43 23.96 2.91
CA PHE A 46 -2.68 24.15 4.16
C PHE A 46 -1.33 23.41 4.11
N TRP A 47 -1.34 22.13 3.72
CA TRP A 47 -0.11 21.35 3.65
C TRP A 47 0.86 21.85 2.58
N THR A 48 0.37 22.29 1.40
CA THR A 48 1.24 22.87 0.38
C THR A 48 1.91 24.16 0.88
N GLY A 49 1.16 25.05 1.52
CA GLY A 49 1.71 26.28 2.10
C GLY A 49 2.64 26.02 3.28
N PHE A 50 2.30 25.07 4.16
CA PHE A 50 3.17 24.66 5.27
C PHE A 50 4.49 24.08 4.79
N LEU A 51 4.51 23.39 3.64
CA LEU A 51 5.70 22.79 3.04
C LEU A 51 6.48 23.74 2.12
N GLU A 52 5.95 24.93 1.83
CA GLU A 52 6.52 25.88 0.86
C GLU A 52 7.93 26.37 1.23
N PRO A 53 8.31 26.46 2.53
CA PRO A 53 9.70 26.30 2.92
C PRO A 53 9.99 24.80 3.14
N LYS A 54 10.77 24.19 2.23
CA LYS A 54 11.14 22.76 2.26
C LYS A 54 12.15 22.40 3.36
N SER A 55 11.87 22.77 4.61
CA SER A 55 12.72 22.39 5.74
C SER A 55 12.52 20.93 6.12
N LEU A 56 13.59 20.29 6.60
CA LEU A 56 13.58 18.87 6.97
C LEU A 56 12.51 18.56 8.05
N TRP A 57 12.43 19.39 9.09
CA TRP A 57 11.41 19.26 10.15
C TRP A 57 9.98 19.22 9.59
N ARG A 58 9.64 20.14 8.68
CA ARG A 58 8.28 20.23 8.11
C ARG A 58 7.93 18.99 7.28
N LEU A 59 8.90 18.46 6.55
CA LEU A 59 8.75 17.20 5.80
C LEU A 59 8.53 16.01 6.73
N TYR A 60 9.31 15.90 7.81
CA TYR A 60 9.13 14.83 8.81
C TYR A 60 7.77 14.90 9.50
N VAL A 61 7.29 16.09 9.85
CA VAL A 61 5.95 16.28 10.44
C VAL A 61 4.86 15.85 9.47
N SER A 62 4.93 16.28 8.21
CA SER A 62 3.95 15.87 7.18
C SER A 62 3.97 14.35 6.97
N LYS A 63 5.16 13.72 6.98
CA LYS A 63 5.29 12.26 6.88
C LYS A 63 4.65 11.55 8.06
N ALA A 64 4.90 12.02 9.28
CA ALA A 64 4.30 11.46 10.50
C ALA A 64 2.76 11.60 10.49
N TYR A 65 2.26 12.77 10.07
CA TYR A 65 0.82 12.98 9.89
C TYR A 65 0.21 12.00 8.89
N ASN A 66 0.82 11.85 7.71
CA ASN A 66 0.33 10.93 6.68
C ASN A 66 0.34 9.47 7.17
N ALA A 67 1.39 9.06 7.89
CA ALA A 67 1.45 7.74 8.50
C ALA A 67 0.35 7.55 9.55
N GLY A 68 0.06 8.58 10.36
CA GLY A 68 -1.04 8.57 11.33
C GLY A 68 -2.41 8.45 10.66
N VAL A 69 -2.66 9.23 9.61
CA VAL A 69 -3.91 9.14 8.82
C VAL A 69 -4.05 7.74 8.20
N PHE A 70 -2.97 7.16 7.68
CA PHE A 70 -2.98 5.80 7.17
C PHE A 70 -3.32 4.78 8.26
N ALA A 71 -2.66 4.84 9.42
CA ALA A 71 -2.92 3.93 10.53
C ALA A 71 -4.38 3.98 10.98
N VAL A 72 -4.96 5.17 11.11
CA VAL A 72 -6.37 5.32 11.51
C VAL A 72 -7.31 4.78 10.43
N THR A 73 -7.14 5.22 9.19
CA THR A 73 -8.10 4.95 8.11
C THR A 73 -8.00 3.55 7.53
N ARG A 74 -6.80 2.97 7.46
CA ARG A 74 -6.55 1.69 6.78
C ARG A 74 -6.32 0.52 7.73
N VAL A 75 -6.04 0.78 9.02
CA VAL A 75 -5.79 -0.29 9.99
C VAL A 75 -6.85 -0.26 11.08
N LEU A 76 -6.95 0.84 11.82
CA LEU A 76 -7.72 0.91 13.05
C LEU A 76 -9.23 0.88 12.79
N ILE A 77 -9.75 1.69 11.85
CA ILE A 77 -11.18 1.67 11.50
C ILE A 77 -11.61 0.30 10.96
N PRO A 78 -10.92 -0.31 9.97
CA PRO A 78 -11.26 -1.66 9.51
C PRO A 78 -11.18 -2.71 10.62
N ALA A 79 -10.15 -2.67 11.47
CA ALA A 79 -10.01 -3.60 12.58
C ALA A 79 -11.19 -3.50 13.56
N TRP A 80 -11.64 -2.28 13.89
CA TRP A 80 -12.83 -2.08 14.72
C TRP A 80 -14.11 -2.61 14.07
N ILE A 81 -14.29 -2.41 12.76
CA ILE A 81 -15.45 -2.95 12.03
C ILE A 81 -15.44 -4.48 12.06
N VAL A 82 -14.31 -5.11 11.78
CA VAL A 82 -14.16 -6.58 11.83
C VAL A 82 -14.41 -7.09 13.24
N HIS A 83 -13.82 -6.46 14.25
CA HIS A 83 -14.02 -6.84 15.65
C HIS A 83 -15.49 -6.74 16.06
N TYR A 84 -16.17 -5.64 15.69
CA TYR A 84 -17.60 -5.46 15.95
C TYR A 84 -18.44 -6.56 15.29
N TYR A 85 -18.15 -6.87 14.02
CA TYR A 85 -18.85 -7.92 13.29
C TYR A 85 -18.65 -9.31 13.95
N MET A 86 -17.40 -9.66 14.28
CA MET A 86 -17.07 -10.91 14.98
C MET A 86 -17.83 -11.01 16.31
N LYS A 87 -17.82 -9.94 17.13
CA LYS A 87 -18.42 -9.92 18.46
C LYS A 87 -19.95 -10.04 18.43
N TYR A 88 -20.62 -9.34 17.53
CA TYR A 88 -22.09 -9.22 17.58
C TYR A 88 -22.84 -10.06 16.56
N HIS A 89 -22.16 -10.60 15.55
CA HIS A 89 -22.77 -11.44 14.52
C HIS A 89 -22.22 -12.87 14.59
N VAL A 90 -20.91 -13.03 14.38
CA VAL A 90 -20.30 -14.37 14.25
C VAL A 90 -20.34 -15.14 15.57
N ALA A 91 -19.97 -14.52 16.68
CA ALA A 91 -19.97 -15.17 17.99
C ALA A 91 -21.38 -15.55 18.49
N LYS A 92 -22.45 -14.93 17.95
CA LYS A 92 -23.84 -15.28 18.30
C LYS A 92 -24.36 -16.49 17.52
N MET A 93 -23.68 -16.87 16.43
CA MET A 93 -24.04 -18.04 15.66
C MET A 93 -23.41 -19.29 16.31
N PRO A 94 -24.17 -20.38 16.50
CA PRO A 94 -23.61 -21.62 17.03
C PRO A 94 -22.51 -22.12 16.08
N PHE A 95 -21.34 -22.46 16.64
CA PHE A 95 -20.13 -22.83 15.88
C PHE A 95 -19.63 -21.75 14.89
N GLY A 96 -20.06 -20.49 15.03
CA GLY A 96 -19.55 -19.40 14.20
C GLY A 96 -18.07 -19.11 14.44
N ILE A 97 -17.61 -19.37 15.67
CA ILE A 97 -16.19 -19.35 16.05
C ILE A 97 -15.92 -20.64 16.80
N VAL A 98 -14.97 -21.44 16.32
CA VAL A 98 -14.51 -22.66 16.99
C VAL A 98 -13.04 -22.50 17.30
N GLU A 99 -12.72 -22.44 18.59
CA GLU A 99 -11.35 -22.32 19.07
C GLU A 99 -10.84 -23.68 19.53
N LEU A 100 -9.54 -23.93 19.32
CA LEU A 100 -8.87 -25.08 19.90
C LEU A 100 -8.74 -24.84 21.40
N LYS A 101 -9.10 -25.84 22.20
CA LYS A 101 -8.93 -25.75 23.65
C LYS A 101 -7.45 -25.49 23.98
N PRO A 102 -7.16 -24.61 24.97
CA PRO A 102 -5.78 -24.35 25.38
C PRO A 102 -5.12 -25.63 25.89
N ARG A 103 -3.79 -25.72 25.75
CA ARG A 103 -3.01 -26.83 26.30
C ARG A 103 -2.95 -26.66 27.82
N LEU A 104 -3.13 -27.76 28.53
CA LEU A 104 -2.99 -27.84 29.98
C LEU A 104 -1.71 -28.59 30.31
N PHE A 105 -0.91 -28.03 31.21
CA PHE A 105 0.29 -28.66 31.74
C PHE A 105 0.13 -28.97 33.23
N PRO A 106 0.88 -29.95 33.75
CA PRO A 106 0.90 -30.23 35.18
C PRO A 106 1.29 -29.00 36.00
N GLY A 107 0.59 -28.76 37.10
CA GLY A 107 0.72 -27.57 37.95
C GLY A 107 -0.11 -26.36 37.49
N ASP A 108 -0.69 -26.36 36.29
CA ASP A 108 -1.59 -25.28 35.84
C ASP A 108 -2.87 -25.25 36.69
N THR A 109 -3.42 -24.06 36.92
CA THR A 109 -4.73 -23.90 37.57
C THR A 109 -5.78 -23.47 36.54
N VAL A 110 -6.83 -24.26 36.38
CA VAL A 110 -7.95 -23.94 35.48
C VAL A 110 -8.71 -22.76 36.05
N LEU A 111 -8.79 -21.64 35.32
CA LEU A 111 -9.38 -20.38 35.83
C LEU A 111 -10.87 -20.52 36.15
N GLU A 112 -11.60 -21.33 35.38
CA GLU A 112 -13.04 -21.51 35.54
C GLU A 112 -13.42 -22.47 36.68
N THR A 113 -12.55 -23.44 37.00
CA THR A 113 -12.84 -24.52 37.97
C THR A 113 -12.00 -24.39 39.25
N GLY A 114 -10.87 -23.69 39.21
CA GLY A 114 -9.91 -23.60 40.31
C GLY A 114 -9.10 -24.89 40.55
N GLU A 115 -9.30 -25.92 39.73
CA GLU A 115 -8.60 -27.19 39.83
C GLU A 115 -7.16 -27.05 39.36
N VAL A 116 -6.23 -27.61 40.14
CA VAL A 116 -4.81 -27.69 39.79
C VAL A 116 -4.59 -29.00 39.05
N VAL A 117 -3.99 -28.91 37.87
CA VAL A 117 -3.64 -30.08 37.05
C VAL A 117 -2.57 -30.89 37.81
N PRO A 118 -2.80 -32.18 38.07
CA PRO A 118 -1.88 -33.00 38.84
C PRO A 118 -0.56 -33.20 38.10
N ASP A 119 0.52 -33.28 38.88
CA ASP A 119 1.85 -33.64 38.39
C ASP A 119 1.87 -35.03 37.75
N PHE A 120 2.79 -35.22 36.79
CA PHE A 120 3.02 -36.55 36.26
C PHE A 120 3.51 -37.49 37.38
N PRO A 121 3.12 -38.76 37.36
CA PRO A 121 3.63 -39.72 38.31
C PRO A 121 5.16 -39.79 38.20
N GLU A 122 5.85 -39.82 39.35
CA GLU A 122 7.29 -40.01 39.40
C GLU A 122 7.64 -41.35 38.75
N THR A 123 8.17 -41.32 37.53
CA THR A 123 8.77 -42.51 36.92
C THR A 123 10.16 -42.68 37.53
N GLU A 124 10.42 -43.82 38.17
CA GLU A 124 11.77 -44.22 38.57
C GLU A 124 12.69 -44.02 37.38
N GLY A 125 13.66 -43.10 37.54
CA GLY A 125 14.45 -42.59 36.44
C GLY A 125 15.09 -43.74 35.66
N HIS A 126 14.91 -43.75 34.34
CA HIS A 126 15.84 -44.44 33.46
C HIS A 126 17.19 -43.73 33.55
N SER A 127 17.93 -44.00 34.62
CA SER A 127 19.35 -43.74 34.75
C SER A 127 20.08 -44.72 33.84
N HIS A 128 20.13 -44.41 32.54
CA HIS A 128 21.14 -45.00 31.68
C HIS A 128 22.43 -44.17 31.84
N HIS A 129 23.44 -44.88 32.34
CA HIS A 129 24.84 -44.51 32.51
C HIS A 129 25.44 -43.69 31.36
#